data_AF-A0AAW9RHF1-F1
#
_entry.id   AF-A0AAW9RHF1-F1
#
_cell.length_a   1.000
_cell.length_b   1.000
_cell.length_c   1.000
_cell.angle_alpha   90.00
_cell.angle_beta   90.00
_cell.angle_gamma   90.00
#
_symmetry.space_group_name_H-M   'P 1'
#
loop_
_entity.id
_entity.type
_entity.pdbx_description
1 polymer ?
#
loop_
_entity_poly.entity_id
_entity_poly.type
_entity_poly.pdbx_seq_one_letter_code
_entity_poly.pdbx_strand_id
1 'polypeptide(L)'
;MIPSRAAITRPAGRGLHPASKAGWFVLLWVTSAGIGFAAPEPGNDASHALWNPQQALESAAQGRDDSRVDGWLDHLRGGDIEGLAAELSAFAVADSPVAPAREADVYRFTVALGDLPEDLVPPPLLQQLEAWPIQTLIAHEEGPGHAVPLFNIRAAARGVRAAQIRRAGERQASLLLPAGPETWLRTFAGTDDEQRRRGFIDVLHAAPEAERRAIATAALAGAAGQPRFAVAAAHSVASLNDARAMLALMEVADGADLNWNEVLRSGAGQLDETQRADLLLGAMADWPPDRAALAMGILTPGLTRHPDVTESLFELLDHPELGASAALALSRHPEPRITARLEQHAARADSAGRRAALALHLRSLSGPAGDRP
;
A
#
# COMPACT_ATOMS: atom_id res chain seq x y z
N MET A 1 -4.02 55.53 13.82
CA MET A 1 -4.86 54.97 14.91
C MET A 1 -4.57 53.49 14.99
N ILE A 2 -4.01 53.07 16.13
CA ILE A 2 -3.64 51.70 16.48
C ILE A 2 -4.70 51.20 17.48
N PRO A 3 -5.10 49.93 17.42
CA PRO A 3 -5.10 49.11 18.64
C PRO A 3 -4.41 47.75 18.34
N SER A 4 -3.30 47.40 19.01
CA SER A 4 -3.11 46.94 20.39
C SER A 4 -3.31 45.43 20.56
N ARG A 5 -2.21 44.81 21.05
CA ARG A 5 -1.95 43.38 21.27
C ARG A 5 -2.89 42.76 22.32
N ALA A 6 -3.20 41.48 22.14
CA ALA A 6 -3.50 40.56 23.24
C ALA A 6 -2.48 39.40 23.22
N ALA A 7 -1.85 39.19 24.37
CA ALA A 7 -0.88 38.15 24.65
C ALA A 7 -1.61 36.87 25.09
N ILE A 8 -1.10 35.70 24.68
CA ILE A 8 -1.41 34.42 25.33
C ILE A 8 -0.11 33.72 25.69
N THR A 9 -0.07 33.33 26.96
CA THR A 9 1.03 32.82 27.77
C THR A 9 1.33 31.34 27.52
N ARG A 10 2.63 31.00 27.47
CA ARG A 10 3.15 29.63 27.61
C ARG A 10 3.19 29.22 29.09
N PRO A 11 3.11 27.91 29.39
CA PRO A 11 3.82 27.32 30.51
C PRO A 11 5.02 26.48 30.05
N ALA A 12 6.19 26.78 30.64
CA ALA A 12 7.29 25.84 30.87
C ALA A 12 6.85 24.81 31.94
N GLY A 13 7.38 23.60 32.11
CA GLY A 13 8.59 22.90 31.68
C GLY A 13 8.84 21.78 32.71
N ARG A 14 9.52 20.69 32.31
CA ARG A 14 10.21 19.63 33.12
C ARG A 14 10.27 18.36 32.25
N GLY A 15 11.35 17.60 32.08
CA GLY A 15 12.72 17.62 32.59
C GLY A 15 13.52 16.51 31.86
N LEU A 16 14.84 16.67 31.78
CA LEU A 16 15.84 15.73 31.22
C LEU A 16 15.93 14.45 32.09
N HIS A 17 16.21 13.22 31.61
CA HIS A 17 17.48 12.62 31.13
C HIS A 17 17.29 11.05 31.07
N PRO A 18 18.26 10.17 30.71
CA PRO A 18 18.84 9.88 29.39
C PRO A 18 18.81 8.36 28.98
N ALA A 19 19.28 8.09 27.75
CA ALA A 19 19.87 6.84 27.23
C ALA A 19 18.98 5.61 26.92
N SER A 20 18.88 5.23 25.64
CA SER A 20 19.60 4.04 25.12
C SER A 20 19.54 3.95 23.59
N LYS A 21 20.62 3.37 23.04
CA LYS A 21 20.86 3.05 21.63
C LYS A 21 20.07 1.79 21.25
N ALA A 22 19.49 1.77 20.04
CA ALA A 22 19.39 0.63 19.10
C ALA A 22 18.36 1.02 18.02
N GLY A 23 18.77 1.26 16.77
CA GLY A 23 18.77 0.20 15.77
C GLY A 23 17.58 0.40 14.83
N TRP A 24 17.73 1.27 13.82
CA TRP A 24 16.72 1.50 12.80
C TRP A 24 16.72 0.32 11.83
N PHE A 25 15.70 -0.54 11.89
CA PHE A 25 15.37 -1.47 10.80
C PHE A 25 14.33 -0.81 9.90
N VAL A 26 14.72 -0.53 8.65
CA VAL A 26 13.81 -0.16 7.57
C VAL A 26 13.22 -1.47 7.03
N LEU A 27 11.96 -1.75 7.39
CA LEU A 27 11.17 -2.83 6.79
C LEU A 27 10.68 -2.36 5.42
N LEU A 28 11.29 -2.93 4.37
CA LEU A 28 10.89 -2.76 2.99
C LEU A 28 9.62 -3.60 2.75
N TRP A 29 8.44 -2.99 2.80
CA TRP A 29 7.21 -3.63 2.31
C TRP A 29 7.19 -3.54 0.78
N VAL A 30 7.41 -4.69 0.14
CA VAL A 30 7.15 -4.88 -1.29
C VAL A 30 5.67 -5.20 -1.45
N THR A 31 4.89 -4.25 -1.95
CA THR A 31 3.50 -4.48 -2.38
C THR A 31 3.51 -5.25 -3.69
N SER A 32 3.45 -6.58 -3.60
CA SER A 32 3.07 -7.47 -4.71
C SER A 32 1.68 -8.01 -4.43
N ALA A 33 0.74 -7.77 -5.35
CA ALA A 33 -0.52 -8.47 -5.55
C ALA A 33 -1.17 -9.12 -4.30
N GLY A 34 -2.00 -8.35 -3.58
CA GLY A 34 -3.34 -8.78 -3.13
C GLY A 34 -3.57 -10.13 -2.45
N ILE A 35 -2.57 -10.81 -1.89
CA ILE A 35 -2.74 -11.84 -0.87
C ILE A 35 -2.42 -11.17 0.46
N GLY A 36 -3.44 -10.55 1.07
CA GLY A 36 -3.32 -10.05 2.43
C GLY A 36 -3.11 -11.22 3.38
N PHE A 37 -1.89 -11.39 3.88
CA PHE A 37 -1.62 -12.27 5.02
C PHE A 37 -2.33 -11.67 6.24
N ALA A 38 -3.53 -12.17 6.56
CA ALA A 38 -4.15 -11.91 7.85
C ALA A 38 -3.22 -12.45 8.94
N ALA A 39 -2.88 -11.61 9.92
CA ALA A 39 -2.12 -12.03 11.09
C ALA A 39 -2.81 -13.24 11.76
N PRO A 40 -2.08 -14.27 12.19
CA PRO A 40 -2.66 -15.38 12.92
C PRO A 40 -3.22 -14.87 14.26
N GLU A 41 -4.49 -15.16 14.54
CA GLU A 41 -5.05 -14.90 15.87
C GLU A 41 -4.31 -15.74 16.92
N PRO A 42 -3.83 -15.12 18.02
CA PRO A 42 -3.15 -15.85 19.08
C PRO A 42 -4.21 -16.51 19.97
N GLY A 43 -4.44 -17.80 19.76
CA GLY A 43 -5.33 -18.56 20.63
C GLY A 43 -5.68 -19.92 20.10
N ASN A 44 -4.74 -20.87 20.13
CA ASN A 44 -5.11 -22.27 20.19
C ASN A 44 -4.02 -23.12 20.87
N ASP A 45 -4.09 -23.20 22.20
CA ASP A 45 -3.37 -24.13 23.07
C ASP A 45 -3.93 -25.57 22.95
N ALA A 46 -4.15 -26.04 21.72
CA ALA A 46 -4.41 -27.44 21.43
C ALA A 46 -3.15 -28.01 20.77
N SER A 47 -2.57 -29.03 21.40
CA SER A 47 -1.48 -29.84 20.89
C SER A 47 -1.89 -30.58 19.61
N HIS A 48 -2.11 -29.86 18.52
CA HIS A 48 -2.20 -30.43 17.19
C HIS A 48 -0.79 -30.88 16.82
N ALA A 49 -0.62 -32.15 16.48
CA ALA A 49 0.63 -32.65 15.96
C ALA A 49 0.96 -31.85 14.67
N LEU A 50 2.04 -31.08 14.71
CA LEU A 50 2.51 -30.36 13.53
C LEU A 50 3.02 -31.36 12.52
N TRP A 51 2.63 -31.15 11.27
CA TRP A 51 3.17 -31.91 10.16
C TRP A 51 4.59 -31.45 9.84
N ASN A 52 5.43 -32.39 9.42
CA ASN A 52 6.61 -32.03 8.66
C ASN A 52 6.16 -31.48 7.29
N PRO A 53 6.62 -30.29 6.85
CA PRO A 53 6.14 -29.68 5.61
C PRO A 53 6.32 -30.57 4.38
N GLN A 54 7.46 -31.26 4.26
CA GLN A 54 7.76 -32.12 3.12
C GLN A 54 6.83 -33.33 3.09
N GLN A 55 6.61 -33.98 4.24
CA GLN A 55 5.71 -35.14 4.33
C GLN A 55 4.26 -34.77 4.05
N ALA A 56 3.81 -33.59 4.50
CA ALA A 56 2.47 -33.10 4.20
C ALA A 56 2.28 -32.83 2.70
N LEU A 57 3.26 -32.20 2.05
CA LEU A 57 3.23 -31.96 0.61
C LEU A 57 3.28 -33.26 -0.20
N GLU A 58 4.10 -34.23 0.19
CA GLU A 58 4.14 -35.56 -0.42
C GLU A 58 2.80 -36.29 -0.28
N SER A 59 2.20 -36.25 0.91
CA SER A 59 0.88 -36.82 1.16
C SER A 59 -0.20 -36.15 0.31
N ALA A 60 -0.14 -34.82 0.18
CA ALA A 60 -1.04 -34.05 -0.65
C ALA A 60 -0.90 -34.40 -2.14
N ALA A 61 0.33 -34.57 -2.63
CA ALA A 61 0.59 -34.98 -4.00
C ALA A 61 0.10 -36.40 -4.29
N GLN A 62 0.27 -37.33 -3.36
CA GLN A 62 -0.17 -38.73 -3.50
C GLN A 62 -1.69 -38.89 -3.48
N GLY A 63 -2.38 -38.11 -2.64
CA GLY A 63 -3.84 -38.17 -2.51
C GLY A 63 -4.61 -37.24 -3.46
N ARG A 64 -3.91 -36.53 -4.36
CA ARG A 64 -4.48 -35.58 -5.30
C ARG A 64 -5.49 -36.26 -6.23
N ASP A 65 -6.67 -35.66 -6.31
CA ASP A 65 -7.75 -36.14 -7.18
C ASP A 65 -8.35 -34.98 -7.99
N ASP A 66 -7.91 -34.84 -9.23
CA ASP A 66 -8.40 -33.78 -10.12
C ASP A 66 -9.87 -34.00 -10.49
N SER A 67 -10.31 -35.25 -10.60
CA SER A 67 -11.70 -35.58 -10.94
C SER A 67 -12.69 -35.18 -9.85
N ARG A 68 -12.25 -35.21 -8.58
CA ARG A 68 -13.04 -34.73 -7.43
C ARG A 68 -13.27 -33.23 -7.48
N VAL A 69 -12.20 -32.47 -7.72
CA VAL A 69 -12.30 -31.00 -7.83
C VAL A 69 -13.17 -30.62 -9.03
N ASP A 70 -13.00 -31.30 -10.17
CA ASP A 70 -13.83 -31.10 -11.35
C ASP A 70 -15.31 -31.44 -11.07
N GLY A 71 -15.57 -32.53 -10.36
CA GLY A 71 -16.91 -32.91 -9.93
C GLY A 71 -17.59 -31.83 -9.07
N TRP A 72 -16.87 -31.28 -8.09
CA TRP A 72 -17.40 -30.17 -7.28
C TRP A 72 -17.70 -28.91 -8.11
N LEU A 73 -16.86 -28.59 -9.10
CA LEU A 73 -17.12 -27.50 -10.03
C LEU A 73 -18.33 -27.79 -10.93
N ASP A 74 -18.55 -29.05 -11.30
CA ASP A 74 -19.73 -29.46 -12.07
C ASP A 74 -21.02 -29.35 -11.25
N HIS A 75 -21.00 -29.63 -9.95
CA HIS A 75 -22.13 -29.33 -9.06
C HIS A 75 -22.51 -27.85 -9.10
N LEU A 76 -21.52 -26.93 -9.04
CA LEU A 76 -21.77 -25.49 -9.15
C LEU A 76 -22.39 -25.12 -10.50
N ARG A 77 -21.82 -25.63 -11.59
CA ARG A 77 -22.32 -25.36 -12.96
C ARG A 77 -23.72 -25.92 -13.18
N GLY A 78 -24.04 -27.05 -12.53
CA GLY A 78 -25.36 -27.68 -12.54
C GLY A 78 -26.37 -27.05 -11.57
N GLY A 79 -25.96 -26.13 -10.70
CA GLY A 79 -26.81 -25.50 -9.69
C GLY A 79 -27.10 -26.36 -8.46
N ASP A 80 -26.41 -27.49 -8.28
CA ASP A 80 -26.57 -28.38 -7.13
C ASP A 80 -25.70 -27.93 -5.94
N ILE A 81 -26.06 -26.78 -5.38
CA ILE A 81 -25.33 -26.16 -4.27
C ILE A 81 -25.49 -26.97 -2.98
N GLU A 82 -26.68 -27.51 -2.73
CA GLU A 82 -26.96 -28.29 -1.52
C GLU A 82 -26.21 -29.62 -1.52
N GLY A 83 -26.17 -30.33 -2.66
CA GLY A 83 -25.39 -31.55 -2.83
C GLY A 83 -23.91 -31.31 -2.60
N LEU A 84 -23.36 -30.25 -3.21
CA LEU A 84 -21.97 -29.85 -3.01
C LEU A 84 -21.66 -29.51 -1.54
N ALA A 85 -22.52 -28.72 -0.89
CA ALA A 85 -22.31 -28.32 0.51
C ALA A 85 -22.31 -29.54 1.45
N ALA A 86 -23.19 -30.51 1.20
CA ALA A 86 -23.24 -31.78 1.92
C ALA A 86 -21.98 -32.62 1.67
N GLU A 87 -21.53 -32.72 0.42
CA GLU A 87 -20.33 -33.45 0.05
C GLU A 87 -19.08 -32.87 0.71
N LEU A 88 -18.90 -31.54 0.64
CA LEU A 88 -17.78 -30.86 1.31
C LEU A 88 -17.81 -31.04 2.83
N SER A 89 -19.00 -31.02 3.44
CA SER A 89 -19.15 -31.27 4.88
C SER A 89 -18.77 -32.69 5.27
N ALA A 90 -19.19 -33.68 4.48
CA ALA A 90 -18.80 -35.07 4.67
C ALA A 90 -17.28 -35.25 4.46
N PHE A 91 -16.73 -34.58 3.44
CA PHE A 91 -15.31 -34.63 3.13
C PHE A 91 -14.45 -34.05 4.26
N ALA A 92 -14.90 -32.97 4.91
CA ALA A 92 -14.17 -32.30 6.01
C ALA A 92 -13.83 -33.23 7.19
N VAL A 93 -14.66 -34.24 7.43
CA VAL A 93 -14.53 -35.19 8.56
C VAL A 93 -14.15 -36.61 8.12
N ALA A 94 -13.91 -36.84 6.83
CA ALA A 94 -13.56 -38.15 6.31
C ALA A 94 -12.17 -38.60 6.81
N ASP A 95 -12.00 -39.89 7.11
CA ASP A 95 -10.69 -40.43 7.50
C ASP A 95 -9.74 -40.59 6.30
N SER A 96 -10.30 -40.72 5.09
CA SER A 96 -9.56 -40.85 3.85
C SER A 96 -10.14 -39.90 2.77
N PRO A 97 -9.31 -39.15 2.02
CA PRO A 97 -7.85 -39.10 2.13
C PRO A 97 -7.40 -38.38 3.41
N VAL A 98 -6.14 -38.57 3.84
CA VAL A 98 -5.58 -37.90 5.03
C VAL A 98 -5.60 -36.38 4.92
N ALA A 99 -5.52 -35.68 6.07
CA ALA A 99 -5.70 -34.23 6.16
C ALA A 99 -4.93 -33.39 5.12
N PRO A 100 -3.61 -33.62 4.85
CA PRO A 100 -2.91 -32.84 3.84
C PRO A 100 -3.50 -32.96 2.43
N ALA A 101 -3.87 -34.17 2.01
CA ALA A 101 -4.48 -34.39 0.69
C ALA A 101 -5.90 -33.83 0.59
N ARG A 102 -6.70 -34.06 1.64
CA ARG A 102 -8.04 -33.48 1.73
C ARG A 102 -8.01 -31.96 1.63
N GLU A 103 -7.19 -31.30 2.44
CA GLU A 103 -7.13 -29.84 2.47
C GLU A 103 -6.51 -29.27 1.19
N ALA A 104 -5.57 -29.98 0.55
CA ALA A 104 -5.03 -29.58 -0.74
C ALA A 104 -6.11 -29.53 -1.83
N ASP A 105 -6.98 -30.55 -1.92
CA ASP A 105 -8.06 -30.57 -2.91
C ASP A 105 -9.10 -29.47 -2.64
N VAL A 106 -9.49 -29.28 -1.38
CA VAL A 106 -10.44 -28.22 -1.01
C VAL A 106 -9.84 -26.84 -1.24
N TYR A 107 -8.55 -26.65 -0.97
CA TYR A 107 -7.85 -25.42 -1.27
C TYR A 107 -7.83 -25.14 -2.77
N ARG A 108 -7.50 -26.14 -3.60
CA ARG A 108 -7.51 -26.01 -5.06
C ARG A 108 -8.90 -25.67 -5.60
N PHE A 109 -9.92 -26.37 -5.10
CA PHE A 109 -11.31 -26.05 -5.40
C PHE A 109 -11.64 -24.61 -5.04
N THR A 110 -11.29 -24.18 -3.83
CA THR A 110 -11.53 -22.82 -3.34
C THR A 110 -10.84 -21.78 -4.23
N VAL A 111 -9.60 -22.01 -4.64
CA VAL A 111 -8.87 -21.11 -5.55
C VAL A 111 -9.57 -21.05 -6.92
N ALA A 112 -10.02 -22.19 -7.46
CA ALA A 112 -10.72 -22.25 -8.74
C ALA A 112 -12.06 -21.49 -8.75
N LEU A 113 -12.70 -21.31 -7.59
CA LEU A 113 -13.89 -20.45 -7.47
C LEU A 113 -13.60 -19.00 -7.87
N GLY A 114 -12.35 -18.55 -7.75
CA GLY A 114 -11.94 -17.20 -8.14
C GLY A 114 -12.12 -16.92 -9.63
N ASP A 115 -12.09 -17.95 -10.48
CA ASP A 115 -12.23 -17.82 -11.93
C ASP A 115 -13.68 -17.92 -12.41
N LEU A 116 -14.61 -18.27 -11.52
CA LEU A 116 -16.02 -18.40 -11.86
C LEU A 116 -16.77 -17.05 -11.81
N PRO A 117 -17.85 -16.91 -12.61
CA PRO A 117 -18.83 -15.84 -12.44
C PRO A 117 -19.38 -15.80 -11.01
N GLU A 118 -19.65 -14.58 -10.52
CA GLU A 118 -20.14 -14.35 -9.15
C GLU A 118 -21.48 -15.02 -8.86
N ASP A 119 -22.36 -15.10 -9.86
CA ASP A 119 -23.68 -15.73 -9.75
C ASP A 119 -23.61 -17.25 -9.59
N LEU A 120 -22.48 -17.89 -9.94
CA LEU A 120 -22.28 -19.33 -9.74
C LEU A 120 -21.71 -19.70 -8.37
N VAL A 121 -21.19 -18.73 -7.61
CA VAL A 121 -20.52 -18.99 -6.32
C VAL A 121 -21.34 -18.37 -5.19
N PRO A 122 -22.23 -19.13 -4.54
CA PRO A 122 -23.17 -18.58 -3.59
C PRO A 122 -22.49 -18.22 -2.26
N PRO A 123 -22.88 -17.11 -1.59
CA PRO A 123 -22.28 -16.69 -0.33
C PRO A 123 -22.24 -17.74 0.81
N PRO A 124 -23.25 -18.63 0.97
CA PRO A 124 -23.20 -19.72 1.94
C PRO A 124 -22.06 -20.72 1.72
N LEU A 125 -21.69 -21.01 0.46
CA LEU A 125 -20.57 -21.90 0.16
C LEU A 125 -19.24 -21.27 0.62
N LEU A 126 -19.03 -19.99 0.32
CA LEU A 126 -17.84 -19.27 0.80
C LEU A 126 -17.81 -19.21 2.33
N GLN A 127 -18.96 -19.04 3.00
CA GLN A 127 -19.04 -19.08 4.46
C GLN A 127 -18.64 -20.45 5.02
N GLN A 128 -19.07 -21.54 4.39
CA GLN A 128 -18.66 -22.89 4.77
C GLN A 128 -17.14 -23.08 4.63
N LEU A 129 -16.54 -22.64 3.51
CA LEU A 129 -15.10 -22.74 3.27
C LEU A 129 -14.29 -21.84 4.22
N GLU A 130 -14.80 -20.66 4.57
CA GLU A 130 -14.21 -19.79 5.59
C GLU A 130 -14.23 -20.41 7.00
N ALA A 131 -15.18 -21.30 7.27
CA ALA A 131 -15.29 -22.05 8.51
C ALA A 131 -14.52 -23.40 8.49
N TRP A 132 -13.83 -23.72 7.39
CA TRP A 132 -13.19 -25.03 7.21
C TRP A 132 -12.25 -25.40 8.37
N PRO A 133 -12.31 -26.61 8.94
CA PRO A 133 -11.44 -27.02 10.04
C PRO A 133 -10.00 -27.15 9.57
N ILE A 134 -9.05 -26.49 10.24
CA ILE A 134 -7.62 -26.57 9.90
C ILE A 134 -7.01 -27.77 10.61
N GLN A 135 -6.43 -28.68 9.84
CA GLN A 135 -5.84 -29.94 10.32
C GLN A 135 -4.39 -30.12 9.84
N THR A 136 -3.98 -29.50 8.73
CA THR A 136 -2.60 -29.53 8.24
C THR A 136 -1.83 -28.28 8.67
N LEU A 137 -1.41 -28.28 9.94
CA LEU A 137 -0.56 -27.24 10.50
C LEU A 137 0.92 -27.59 10.36
N ILE A 138 1.75 -26.61 9.98
CA ILE A 138 3.20 -26.71 9.95
C ILE A 138 3.82 -25.62 10.84
N ALA A 139 5.07 -25.82 11.26
CA ALA A 139 5.82 -24.78 11.98
C ALA A 139 6.09 -23.57 11.08
N HIS A 140 5.98 -22.37 11.65
CA HIS A 140 6.35 -21.12 10.99
C HIS A 140 7.87 -20.96 10.89
N GLU A 141 8.33 -20.25 9.86
CA GLU A 141 9.77 -20.04 9.61
C GLU A 141 10.44 -19.22 10.72
N GLU A 142 9.70 -18.31 11.37
CA GLU A 142 10.22 -17.47 12.47
C GLU A 142 10.32 -18.23 13.81
N GLY A 143 9.78 -19.45 13.91
CA GLY A 143 10.00 -20.30 15.06
C GLY A 143 8.94 -21.39 15.27
N PRO A 144 9.31 -22.47 15.99
CA PRO A 144 8.44 -23.64 16.20
C PRO A 144 7.23 -23.37 17.13
N GLY A 145 7.19 -22.21 17.79
CA GLY A 145 6.06 -21.78 18.63
C GLY A 145 4.88 -21.21 17.85
N HIS A 146 5.01 -21.04 16.54
CA HIS A 146 3.95 -20.54 15.67
C HIS A 146 3.58 -21.62 14.66
N ALA A 147 2.29 -21.94 14.58
CA ALA A 147 1.76 -22.89 13.61
C ALA A 147 0.98 -22.13 12.54
N VAL A 148 1.19 -22.49 11.28
CA VAL A 148 0.44 -21.93 10.16
C VAL A 148 -0.19 -23.04 9.32
N PRO A 149 -1.38 -22.81 8.74
CA PRO A 149 -2.00 -23.76 7.82
C PRO A 149 -1.14 -23.89 6.55
N LEU A 150 -0.79 -25.13 6.18
CA LEU A 150 -0.13 -25.38 4.90
C LEU A 150 -1.06 -25.04 3.72
N PHE A 151 -2.34 -25.39 3.84
CA PHE A 151 -3.39 -25.09 2.87
C PHE A 151 -4.42 -24.16 3.48
N ASN A 152 -4.24 -22.84 3.32
CA ASN A 152 -5.09 -21.84 3.97
C ASN A 152 -6.43 -21.62 3.23
N ILE A 153 -7.32 -22.62 3.31
CA ILE A 153 -8.66 -22.61 2.69
C ILE A 153 -9.47 -21.40 3.13
N ARG A 154 -9.40 -21.04 4.42
CA ARG A 154 -10.13 -19.89 4.97
C ARG A 154 -9.71 -18.59 4.32
N ALA A 155 -8.39 -18.35 4.20
CA ALA A 155 -7.89 -17.15 3.54
C ALA A 155 -8.19 -17.15 2.04
N ALA A 156 -8.10 -18.31 1.37
CA ALA A 156 -8.47 -18.44 -0.03
C ALA A 156 -9.95 -18.07 -0.27
N ALA A 157 -10.87 -18.58 0.56
CA ALA A 157 -12.30 -18.28 0.46
C ALA A 157 -12.60 -16.79 0.69
N ARG A 158 -11.95 -16.15 1.68
CA ARG A 158 -12.03 -14.69 1.87
C ARG A 158 -11.49 -13.93 0.66
N GLY A 159 -10.41 -14.41 0.05
CA GLY A 159 -9.83 -13.84 -1.17
C GLY A 159 -10.80 -13.90 -2.35
N VAL A 160 -11.47 -15.04 -2.54
CA VAL A 160 -12.53 -15.19 -3.58
C VAL A 160 -13.68 -14.23 -3.32
N ARG A 161 -14.19 -14.14 -2.08
CA ARG A 161 -15.24 -13.19 -1.70
C ARG A 161 -14.82 -11.75 -2.01
N ALA A 162 -13.62 -11.35 -1.59
CA ALA A 162 -13.08 -10.02 -1.83
C ALA A 162 -12.99 -9.71 -3.34
N ALA A 163 -12.50 -10.66 -4.14
CA ALA A 163 -12.41 -10.51 -5.59
C ALA A 163 -13.79 -10.35 -6.24
N GLN A 164 -14.81 -11.09 -5.80
CA GLN A 164 -16.18 -10.94 -6.29
C GLN A 164 -16.76 -9.56 -5.97
N ILE A 165 -16.63 -9.12 -4.72
CA ILE A 165 -17.11 -7.79 -4.29
C ILE A 165 -16.41 -6.69 -5.08
N ARG A 166 -15.10 -6.84 -5.35
CA ARG A 166 -14.31 -5.93 -6.19
C ARG A 166 -14.83 -5.89 -7.63
N ARG A 167 -15.04 -7.05 -8.28
CA ARG A 167 -15.63 -7.13 -9.63
C ARG A 167 -17.03 -6.52 -9.69
N ALA A 168 -17.85 -6.69 -8.66
CA ALA A 168 -19.16 -6.05 -8.58
C ALA A 168 -19.01 -4.51 -8.55
N GLY A 169 -18.03 -3.99 -7.81
CA GLY A 169 -17.63 -2.59 -7.82
C GLY A 169 -17.18 -2.11 -9.20
N GLU A 170 -16.34 -2.89 -9.89
CA GLU A 170 -15.90 -2.58 -11.26
C GLU A 170 -17.09 -2.48 -12.24
N ARG A 171 -18.00 -3.47 -12.23
CA ARG A 171 -19.18 -3.45 -13.10
C ARG A 171 -20.05 -2.22 -12.81
N GLN A 172 -20.30 -1.94 -11.54
CA GLN A 172 -21.09 -0.77 -11.13
C GLN A 172 -20.41 0.54 -11.57
N ALA A 173 -19.11 0.70 -11.31
CA ALA A 173 -18.35 1.89 -11.68
C ALA A 173 -18.35 2.11 -13.20
N SER A 174 -18.19 1.04 -13.99
CA SER A 174 -18.18 1.10 -15.45
C SER A 174 -19.51 1.58 -16.01
N LEU A 175 -20.63 1.12 -15.44
CA LEU A 175 -21.97 1.58 -15.81
C LEU A 175 -22.23 3.05 -15.44
N LEU A 176 -21.51 3.58 -14.47
CA LEU A 176 -21.67 4.95 -13.98
C LEU A 176 -20.78 5.97 -14.71
N LEU A 177 -19.74 5.54 -15.41
CA LEU A 177 -18.87 6.45 -16.18
C LEU A 177 -19.68 7.34 -17.15
N PRO A 178 -20.62 6.81 -17.97
CA PRO A 178 -21.43 7.64 -18.86
C PRO A 178 -22.43 8.55 -18.14
N ALA A 179 -22.77 8.25 -16.89
CA ALA A 179 -23.71 9.04 -16.08
C ALA A 179 -23.09 10.31 -15.48
N GLY A 180 -21.78 10.51 -15.67
CA GLY A 180 -21.05 11.71 -15.28
C GLY A 180 -20.32 11.59 -13.93
N PRO A 181 -19.33 12.47 -13.70
CA PRO A 181 -18.39 12.36 -12.59
C PRO A 181 -19.06 12.53 -11.22
N GLU A 182 -20.10 13.37 -11.09
CA GLU A 182 -20.78 13.60 -9.81
C GLU A 182 -21.55 12.37 -9.34
N THR A 183 -22.22 11.67 -10.26
CA THR A 183 -22.96 10.44 -9.97
C THR A 183 -21.98 9.33 -9.59
N TRP A 184 -20.88 9.21 -10.33
CA TRP A 184 -19.80 8.27 -10.05
C TRP A 184 -19.21 8.51 -8.65
N LEU A 185 -18.81 9.75 -8.34
CA LEU A 185 -18.19 10.11 -7.06
C LEU A 185 -19.13 9.93 -5.88
N ARG A 186 -20.40 10.32 -6.01
CA ARG A 186 -21.39 10.12 -4.94
C ARG A 186 -21.57 8.63 -4.62
N THR A 187 -21.61 7.79 -5.65
CA THR A 187 -21.74 6.33 -5.47
C THR A 187 -20.48 5.74 -4.87
N PHE A 188 -19.30 6.15 -5.34
CA PHE A 188 -18.01 5.76 -4.79
C PHE A 188 -17.93 6.11 -3.30
N ALA A 189 -18.22 7.36 -2.93
CA ALA A 189 -18.15 7.81 -1.55
C ALA A 189 -19.26 7.23 -0.67
N GLY A 190 -20.40 6.82 -1.23
CA GLY A 190 -21.46 6.10 -0.51
C GLY A 190 -21.20 4.60 -0.35
N THR A 191 -20.18 4.05 -0.99
CA THR A 191 -19.82 2.63 -0.87
C THR A 191 -18.99 2.41 0.38
N ASP A 192 -19.48 1.61 1.33
CA ASP A 192 -18.78 1.34 2.59
C ASP A 192 -17.80 0.17 2.54
N ASP A 193 -18.02 -0.79 1.62
CA ASP A 193 -17.11 -1.91 1.42
C ASP A 193 -15.83 -1.49 0.68
N GLU A 194 -14.67 -1.75 1.29
CA GLU A 194 -13.37 -1.39 0.73
C GLU A 194 -13.03 -2.14 -0.55
N GLN A 195 -13.37 -3.42 -0.66
CA GLN A 195 -13.11 -4.20 -1.87
C GLN A 195 -13.97 -3.68 -3.02
N ARG A 196 -15.22 -3.31 -2.74
CA ARG A 196 -16.09 -2.70 -3.75
C ARG A 196 -15.54 -1.33 -4.18
N ARG A 197 -15.10 -0.49 -3.25
CA ARG A 197 -14.41 0.78 -3.57
C ARG A 197 -13.16 0.55 -4.40
N ARG A 198 -12.37 -0.49 -4.12
CA ARG A 198 -11.19 -0.81 -4.93
C ARG A 198 -11.55 -1.08 -6.39
N GLY A 199 -12.65 -1.80 -6.62
CA GLY A 199 -13.16 -2.02 -7.98
C GLY A 199 -13.54 -0.74 -8.74
N PHE A 200 -14.04 0.28 -8.04
CA PHE A 200 -14.24 1.60 -8.65
C PHE A 200 -12.91 2.21 -9.09
N ILE A 201 -11.88 2.15 -8.25
CA ILE A 201 -10.54 2.68 -8.56
C ILE A 201 -9.91 1.94 -9.75
N ASP A 202 -10.10 0.63 -9.87
CA ASP A 202 -9.55 -0.13 -11.00
C ASP A 202 -10.15 0.30 -12.34
N VAL A 203 -11.46 0.50 -12.38
CA VAL A 203 -12.17 1.04 -13.55
C VAL A 203 -11.70 2.44 -13.87
N LEU A 204 -11.52 3.28 -12.85
CA LEU A 204 -11.01 4.63 -13.03
C LEU A 204 -9.63 4.61 -13.70
N HIS A 205 -8.71 3.74 -13.32
CA HIS A 205 -7.41 3.62 -13.99
C HIS A 205 -7.54 3.20 -15.47
N ALA A 206 -8.47 2.29 -15.78
CA ALA A 206 -8.73 1.81 -17.14
C ALA A 206 -9.59 2.75 -18.01
N ALA A 207 -10.26 3.74 -17.41
CA ALA A 207 -11.19 4.63 -18.12
C ALA A 207 -10.48 5.51 -19.16
N PRO A 208 -11.19 6.00 -20.20
CA PRO A 208 -10.67 7.03 -21.10
C PRO A 208 -10.15 8.26 -20.34
N GLU A 209 -9.08 8.88 -20.85
CA GLU A 209 -8.43 10.04 -20.20
C GLU A 209 -9.42 11.19 -19.95
N ALA A 210 -10.34 11.45 -20.88
CA ALA A 210 -11.36 12.49 -20.74
C ALA A 210 -12.25 12.27 -19.51
N GLU A 211 -12.68 11.02 -19.27
CA GLU A 211 -13.49 10.66 -18.11
C GLU A 211 -12.68 10.72 -16.82
N ARG A 212 -11.43 10.23 -16.83
CA ARG A 212 -10.53 10.38 -15.68
C ARG A 212 -10.31 11.84 -15.31
N ARG A 213 -10.10 12.72 -16.30
CA ARG A 213 -9.92 14.16 -16.08
C ARG A 213 -11.18 14.82 -15.55
N ALA A 214 -12.36 14.45 -16.05
CA ALA A 214 -13.63 14.91 -15.52
C ALA A 214 -13.84 14.48 -14.06
N ILE A 215 -13.56 13.21 -13.73
CA ILE A 215 -13.65 12.69 -12.36
C ILE A 215 -12.62 13.37 -11.46
N ALA A 216 -11.36 13.52 -11.89
CA ALA A 216 -10.33 14.23 -11.14
C ALA A 216 -10.78 15.66 -10.77
N THR A 217 -11.29 16.39 -11.76
CA THR A 217 -11.72 17.78 -11.58
C THR A 217 -12.87 17.88 -10.58
N ALA A 218 -13.91 17.05 -10.72
CA ALA A 218 -15.04 17.01 -9.80
C ALA A 218 -14.64 16.54 -8.40
N ALA A 219 -13.72 15.57 -8.30
CA ALA A 219 -13.24 15.02 -7.05
C ALA A 219 -12.42 16.05 -6.27
N LEU A 220 -11.50 16.77 -6.93
CA LEU A 220 -10.73 17.86 -6.34
C LEU A 220 -11.64 18.98 -5.83
N ALA A 221 -12.65 19.38 -6.61
CA ALA A 221 -13.59 20.42 -6.23
C ALA A 221 -14.42 20.05 -4.98
N GLY A 222 -14.71 18.77 -4.77
CA GLY A 222 -15.48 18.31 -3.61
C GLY A 222 -14.66 17.73 -2.46
N ALA A 223 -13.33 17.56 -2.60
CA ALA A 223 -12.48 16.87 -1.64
C ALA A 223 -12.47 17.53 -0.24
N ALA A 224 -12.51 18.86 -0.18
CA ALA A 224 -12.56 19.60 1.08
C ALA A 224 -13.81 19.30 1.91
N GLY A 225 -14.94 18.95 1.27
CA GLY A 225 -16.19 18.63 1.94
C GLY A 225 -16.42 17.13 2.15
N GLN A 226 -15.68 16.28 1.45
CA GLN A 226 -15.84 14.83 1.51
C GLN A 226 -14.50 14.13 1.34
N PRO A 227 -13.84 13.68 2.44
CA PRO A 227 -12.50 13.09 2.39
C PRO A 227 -12.37 11.88 1.45
N ARG A 228 -13.45 11.11 1.26
CA ARG A 228 -13.48 10.00 0.29
C ARG A 228 -13.25 10.49 -1.15
N PHE A 229 -13.63 11.72 -1.51
CA PHE A 229 -13.32 12.26 -2.83
C PHE A 229 -11.82 12.53 -3.03
N ALA A 230 -11.07 12.84 -1.97
CA ALA A 230 -9.62 12.98 -2.05
C ALA A 230 -8.95 11.66 -2.49
N VAL A 231 -9.49 10.50 -2.08
CA VAL A 231 -9.00 9.18 -2.52
C VAL A 231 -9.22 8.99 -4.02
N ALA A 232 -10.43 9.28 -4.52
CA ALA A 232 -10.71 9.20 -5.96
C ALA A 232 -9.85 10.20 -6.75
N ALA A 233 -9.70 11.42 -6.25
CA ALA A 233 -8.84 12.43 -6.85
C ALA A 233 -7.38 11.95 -6.91
N ALA A 234 -6.85 11.36 -5.83
CA ALA A 234 -5.49 10.84 -5.78
C ALA A 234 -5.21 9.79 -6.86
N HIS A 235 -6.12 8.83 -7.02
CA HIS A 235 -6.00 7.80 -8.06
C HIS A 235 -6.14 8.38 -9.48
N SER A 236 -7.11 9.27 -9.71
CA SER A 236 -7.27 9.92 -11.02
C SER A 236 -6.04 10.74 -11.38
N VAL A 237 -5.58 11.60 -10.47
CA VAL A 237 -4.45 12.51 -10.69
C VAL A 237 -3.15 11.74 -10.92
N ALA A 238 -2.88 10.71 -10.12
CA ALA A 238 -1.71 9.86 -10.31
C ALA A 238 -1.71 9.18 -11.68
N SER A 239 -2.88 8.78 -12.19
CA SER A 239 -3.00 8.15 -13.52
C SER A 239 -2.92 9.13 -14.70
N LEU A 240 -3.19 10.43 -14.47
CA LEU A 240 -3.18 11.47 -15.50
C LEU A 240 -1.80 12.08 -15.71
N ASN A 241 -0.84 11.82 -14.82
CA ASN A 241 0.51 12.42 -14.83
C ASN A 241 0.44 13.94 -14.95
N ASP A 242 -0.41 14.58 -14.15
CA ASP A 242 -0.59 16.03 -14.17
C ASP A 242 -0.03 16.64 -12.88
N ALA A 243 1.16 17.24 -12.98
CA ALA A 243 1.84 17.88 -11.86
C ALA A 243 0.99 18.98 -11.19
N ARG A 244 0.20 19.73 -11.96
CA ARG A 244 -0.67 20.78 -11.40
C ARG A 244 -1.83 20.16 -10.62
N ALA A 245 -2.41 19.09 -11.14
CA ALA A 245 -3.45 18.38 -10.42
C ALA A 245 -2.91 17.69 -9.15
N MET A 246 -1.65 17.25 -9.13
CA MET A 246 -0.98 16.74 -7.92
C MET A 246 -0.79 17.83 -6.86
N LEU A 247 -0.40 19.04 -7.27
CA LEU A 247 -0.34 20.20 -6.37
C LEU A 247 -1.72 20.57 -5.83
N ALA A 248 -2.75 20.61 -6.69
CA ALA A 248 -4.12 20.89 -6.28
C ALA A 248 -4.68 19.84 -5.30
N LEU A 249 -4.37 18.55 -5.53
CA LEU A 249 -4.75 17.47 -4.61
C LEU A 249 -4.22 17.70 -3.20
N MET A 250 -3.00 18.19 -3.08
CA MET A 250 -2.36 18.45 -1.80
C MET A 250 -3.02 19.56 -1.00
N GLU A 251 -3.50 20.60 -1.67
CA GLU A 251 -4.24 21.69 -1.03
C GLU A 251 -5.56 21.20 -0.43
N VAL A 252 -6.22 20.22 -1.06
CA VAL A 252 -7.56 19.77 -0.69
C VAL A 252 -7.60 18.48 0.11
N ALA A 253 -6.50 17.73 0.17
CA ALA A 253 -6.41 16.43 0.83
C ALA A 253 -5.92 16.51 2.30
N ASP A 254 -6.11 17.66 2.96
CA ASP A 254 -5.87 17.75 4.39
C ASP A 254 -6.87 16.87 5.16
N GLY A 255 -6.37 16.04 6.08
CA GLY A 255 -7.18 15.05 6.82
C GLY A 255 -7.63 13.80 6.06
N ALA A 256 -7.31 13.64 4.77
CA ALA A 256 -7.54 12.40 4.04
C ALA A 256 -6.42 11.38 4.32
N ASP A 257 -6.78 10.13 4.64
CA ASP A 257 -5.83 9.03 4.81
C ASP A 257 -5.37 8.51 3.43
N LEU A 258 -4.43 9.24 2.83
CA LEU A 258 -3.85 8.91 1.54
C LEU A 258 -2.45 8.30 1.71
N ASN A 259 -2.20 7.24 0.94
CA ASN A 259 -0.84 6.72 0.76
C ASN A 259 -0.04 7.63 -0.19
N TRP A 260 0.43 8.77 0.32
CA TRP A 260 1.18 9.76 -0.47
C TRP A 260 2.42 9.20 -1.15
N ASN A 261 3.05 8.16 -0.58
CA ASN A 261 4.19 7.51 -1.21
C ASN A 261 3.80 6.82 -2.52
N GLU A 262 2.65 6.13 -2.55
CA GLU A 262 2.12 5.50 -3.77
C GLU A 262 1.65 6.56 -4.77
N VAL A 263 0.96 7.61 -4.31
CA VAL A 263 0.50 8.73 -5.16
C VAL A 263 1.68 9.41 -5.85
N LEU A 264 2.72 9.76 -5.09
CA LEU A 264 3.92 10.41 -5.62
C LEU A 264 4.70 9.50 -6.57
N ARG A 265 4.91 8.22 -6.22
CA ARG A 265 5.64 7.29 -7.10
C ARG A 265 4.91 7.01 -8.40
N SER A 266 3.59 6.86 -8.34
CA SER A 266 2.78 6.57 -9.52
C SER A 266 2.65 7.81 -10.40
N GLY A 267 2.29 8.96 -9.82
CA GLY A 267 2.10 10.20 -10.55
C GLY A 267 3.38 10.79 -11.11
N ALA A 268 4.49 10.76 -10.37
CA ALA A 268 5.75 11.33 -10.83
C ALA A 268 6.55 10.41 -11.76
N GLY A 269 6.18 9.13 -11.87
CA GLY A 269 6.91 8.15 -12.68
C GLY A 269 6.92 8.47 -14.18
N GLN A 270 5.91 9.21 -14.68
CA GLN A 270 5.79 9.57 -16.10
C GLN A 270 5.88 11.08 -16.37
N LEU A 271 6.07 11.89 -15.33
CA LEU A 271 6.32 13.33 -15.49
C LEU A 271 7.70 13.56 -16.09
N ASP A 272 7.80 14.58 -16.95
CA ASP A 272 9.11 15.01 -17.46
C ASP A 272 9.95 15.67 -16.36
N GLU A 273 11.21 16.00 -16.66
CA GLU A 273 12.12 16.59 -15.67
C GLU A 273 11.61 17.95 -15.14
N THR A 274 11.09 18.80 -16.01
CA THR A 274 10.56 20.13 -15.66
C THR A 274 9.34 20.01 -14.75
N GLN A 275 8.38 19.15 -15.11
CA GLN A 275 7.17 18.92 -14.32
C GLN A 275 7.48 18.32 -12.94
N ARG A 276 8.46 17.42 -12.86
CA ARG A 276 8.91 16.88 -11.56
C ARG A 276 9.60 17.95 -10.73
N ALA A 277 10.39 18.83 -11.35
CA ALA A 277 11.01 19.96 -10.67
C ALA A 277 9.96 20.92 -10.12
N ASP A 278 8.98 21.31 -10.93
CA ASP A 278 7.85 22.17 -10.52
C ASP A 278 7.07 21.56 -9.35
N LEU A 279 6.75 20.26 -9.44
CA LEU A 279 6.08 19.53 -8.36
C LEU A 279 6.89 19.53 -7.06
N LEU A 280 8.20 19.25 -7.15
CA LEU A 280 9.07 19.23 -5.97
C LEU A 280 9.25 20.64 -5.37
N LEU A 281 9.41 21.67 -6.20
CA LEU A 281 9.53 23.05 -5.75
C LEU A 281 8.25 23.51 -5.03
N GLY A 282 7.08 23.24 -5.61
CA GLY A 282 5.79 23.49 -4.95
C GLY A 282 5.64 22.70 -3.66
N ALA A 283 6.07 21.44 -3.63
CA ALA A 283 6.03 20.62 -2.42
C ALA A 283 6.90 21.18 -1.29
N MET A 284 8.10 21.67 -1.61
CA MET A 284 9.01 22.27 -0.63
C MET A 284 8.49 23.61 -0.08
N ALA A 285 7.71 24.35 -0.88
CA ALA A 285 7.18 25.65 -0.50
C ALA A 285 5.92 25.54 0.37
N ASP A 286 4.97 24.71 -0.05
CA ASP A 286 3.58 24.82 0.41
C ASP A 286 3.05 23.57 1.14
N TRP A 287 3.75 22.43 1.08
CA TRP A 287 3.24 21.19 1.69
C TRP A 287 3.58 21.07 3.17
N PRO A 288 2.77 20.33 3.93
CA PRO A 288 3.12 19.90 5.28
C PRO A 288 4.52 19.25 5.34
N PRO A 289 5.33 19.49 6.38
CA PRO A 289 6.73 19.09 6.43
C PRO A 289 7.00 17.60 6.22
N ASP A 290 6.12 16.74 6.72
CA ASP A 290 6.19 15.29 6.55
C ASP A 290 6.00 14.87 5.07
N ARG A 291 5.03 15.48 4.39
CA ARG A 291 4.73 15.24 2.97
C ARG A 291 5.80 15.85 2.06
N ALA A 292 6.27 17.06 2.38
CA ALA A 292 7.38 17.70 1.67
C ALA A 292 8.67 16.85 1.78
N ALA A 293 9.00 16.36 2.98
CA ALA A 293 10.14 15.46 3.18
C ALA A 293 10.02 14.17 2.36
N LEU A 294 8.81 13.59 2.27
CA LEU A 294 8.54 12.43 1.43
C LEU A 294 8.73 12.75 -0.06
N ALA A 295 8.20 13.89 -0.54
CA ALA A 295 8.39 14.36 -1.91
C ALA A 295 9.87 14.55 -2.26
N MET A 296 10.65 15.17 -1.36
CA MET A 296 12.11 15.28 -1.51
C MET A 296 12.78 13.91 -1.62
N GLY A 297 12.40 12.96 -0.77
CA GLY A 297 12.95 11.61 -0.80
C GLY A 297 12.68 10.84 -2.11
N ILE A 298 11.52 11.07 -2.72
CA ILE A 298 11.08 10.37 -3.94
C ILE A 298 11.56 11.07 -5.22
N LEU A 299 11.44 12.40 -5.29
CA LEU A 299 11.63 13.16 -6.53
C LEU A 299 13.08 13.61 -6.76
N THR A 300 13.80 13.96 -5.69
CA THR A 300 15.16 14.52 -5.83
C THR A 300 16.17 13.61 -6.55
N PRO A 301 16.18 12.26 -6.39
CA PRO A 301 17.13 11.40 -7.10
C PRO A 301 17.17 11.62 -8.62
N GLY A 302 16.01 11.92 -9.24
CA GLY A 302 15.91 12.21 -10.68
C GLY A 302 16.14 13.68 -11.06
N LEU A 303 16.30 14.57 -10.08
CA LEU A 303 16.37 16.03 -10.25
C LEU A 303 17.64 16.64 -9.69
N THR A 304 18.62 15.83 -9.31
CA THR A 304 19.83 16.32 -8.64
C THR A 304 20.56 17.39 -9.45
N ARG A 305 20.50 17.38 -10.79
CA ARG A 305 21.18 18.38 -11.63
C ARG A 305 20.34 19.62 -11.92
N HIS A 306 19.10 19.67 -11.46
CA HIS A 306 18.23 20.82 -11.69
C HIS A 306 18.68 21.98 -10.79
N PRO A 307 19.05 23.14 -11.35
CA PRO A 307 19.65 24.24 -10.59
C PRO A 307 18.68 24.78 -9.53
N ASP A 308 17.42 25.02 -9.91
CA ASP A 308 16.43 25.61 -9.00
C ASP A 308 16.13 24.69 -7.80
N VAL A 309 15.99 23.38 -8.04
CA VAL A 309 15.83 22.38 -6.97
C VAL A 309 17.04 22.40 -6.05
N THR A 310 18.24 22.47 -6.61
CA THR A 310 19.48 22.48 -5.81
C THR A 310 19.57 23.74 -4.94
N GLU A 311 19.24 24.91 -5.48
CA GLU A 311 19.19 26.16 -4.71
C GLU A 311 18.18 26.08 -3.57
N SER A 312 16.95 25.65 -3.84
CA SER A 312 15.92 25.49 -2.80
C SER A 312 16.34 24.50 -1.71
N LEU A 313 17.04 23.41 -2.06
CA LEU A 313 17.59 22.49 -1.06
C LEU A 313 18.64 23.15 -0.16
N PHE A 314 19.47 24.04 -0.69
CA PHE A 314 20.43 24.80 0.13
C PHE A 314 19.71 25.80 1.05
N GLU A 315 18.65 26.45 0.59
CA GLU A 315 17.83 27.35 1.41
C GLU A 315 17.16 26.61 2.57
N LEU A 316 16.70 25.37 2.32
CA LEU A 316 16.09 24.53 3.34
C LEU A 316 17.07 23.96 4.38
N LEU A 317 18.39 24.11 4.21
CA LEU A 317 19.36 23.61 5.19
C LEU A 317 19.13 24.21 6.58
N ASP A 318 18.60 25.42 6.71
CA ASP A 318 18.30 25.98 8.03
C ASP A 318 16.90 25.60 8.55
N HIS A 319 16.03 25.08 7.69
CA HIS A 319 14.65 24.75 8.04
C HIS A 319 14.58 23.70 9.17
N PRO A 320 13.80 23.93 10.25
CA PRO A 320 13.77 23.04 11.43
C PRO A 320 13.43 21.58 11.08
N GLU A 321 12.40 21.37 10.27
CA GLU A 321 11.89 20.03 9.95
C GLU A 321 12.49 19.45 8.65
N LEU A 322 12.56 20.24 7.58
CA LEU A 322 13.03 19.78 6.26
C LEU A 322 14.55 19.75 6.10
N GLY A 323 15.32 20.41 6.96
CA GLY A 323 16.77 20.56 6.75
C GLY A 323 17.55 19.25 6.74
N ALA A 324 17.08 18.21 7.44
CA ALA A 324 17.68 16.87 7.38
C ALA A 324 17.40 16.17 6.04
N SER A 325 16.18 16.28 5.53
CA SER A 325 15.80 15.78 4.20
C SER A 325 16.59 16.50 3.10
N ALA A 326 16.77 17.81 3.24
CA ALA A 326 17.57 18.62 2.31
C ALA A 326 19.05 18.18 2.32
N ALA A 327 19.62 17.96 3.50
CA ALA A 327 20.98 17.43 3.64
C ALA A 327 21.13 16.03 3.01
N LEU A 328 20.17 15.13 3.22
CA LEU A 328 20.17 13.80 2.61
C LEU A 328 20.09 13.89 1.08
N ALA A 329 19.21 14.73 0.55
CA ALA A 329 19.09 15.01 -0.88
C ALA A 329 20.42 15.53 -1.48
N LEU A 330 21.00 16.56 -0.87
CA LEU A 330 22.28 17.15 -1.30
C LEU A 330 23.46 16.19 -1.19
N SER A 331 23.44 15.26 -0.22
CA SER A 331 24.51 14.26 -0.05
C SER A 331 24.71 13.38 -1.29
N ARG A 332 23.63 13.18 -2.07
CA ARG A 332 23.59 12.36 -3.28
C ARG A 332 23.95 13.13 -4.56
N HIS A 333 24.16 14.45 -4.47
CA HIS A 333 24.42 15.28 -5.65
C HIS A 333 25.78 14.95 -6.29
N PRO A 334 25.88 14.58 -7.58
CA PRO A 334 27.12 14.08 -8.15
C PRO A 334 28.20 15.16 -8.34
N GLU A 335 27.82 16.43 -8.49
CA GLU A 335 28.78 17.47 -8.88
C GLU A 335 29.74 17.93 -7.77
N PRO A 336 31.05 18.08 -8.09
CA PRO A 336 32.04 18.60 -7.14
C PRO A 336 31.76 20.02 -6.62
N ARG A 337 31.14 20.88 -7.44
CA ARG A 337 30.82 22.26 -7.05
C ARG A 337 29.86 22.32 -5.87
N ILE A 338 28.90 21.38 -5.82
CA ILE A 338 27.97 21.26 -4.70
C ILE A 338 28.68 20.77 -3.44
N THR A 339 29.68 19.90 -3.59
CA THR A 339 30.53 19.46 -2.46
C THR A 339 31.28 20.65 -1.87
N ALA A 340 31.95 21.46 -2.70
CA ALA A 340 32.65 22.66 -2.25
C ALA A 340 31.70 23.66 -1.56
N ARG A 341 30.47 23.82 -2.06
CA ARG A 341 29.46 24.67 -1.41
C ARG A 341 29.01 24.10 -0.06
N LEU A 342 28.82 22.79 0.06
CA LEU A 342 28.52 22.14 1.34
C LEU A 342 29.64 22.35 2.36
N GLU A 343 30.91 22.26 1.94
CA GLU A 343 32.07 22.55 2.81
C GLU A 343 32.05 24.00 3.33
N GLN A 344 31.73 24.97 2.46
CA GLN A 344 31.59 26.38 2.85
C GLN A 344 30.46 26.59 3.87
N HIS A 345 29.32 25.90 3.70
CA HIS A 345 28.22 25.94 4.68
C HIS A 345 28.61 25.24 5.99
N ALA A 346 29.29 24.09 5.93
CA ALA A 346 29.69 23.30 7.09
C ALA A 346 30.66 24.04 8.03
N ALA A 347 31.40 25.04 7.53
CA ALA A 347 32.25 25.90 8.34
C ALA A 347 31.46 26.84 9.29
N ARG A 348 30.14 26.97 9.11
CA ARG A 348 29.28 27.80 9.96
C ARG A 348 28.85 27.02 11.21
N ALA A 349 28.76 27.71 12.35
CA ALA A 349 28.36 27.12 13.63
C ALA A 349 26.82 27.06 13.84
N ASP A 350 26.03 27.28 12.79
CA ASP A 350 24.56 27.32 12.80
C ASP A 350 23.94 25.95 12.46
N SER A 351 22.60 25.89 12.40
CA SER A 351 21.86 24.67 12.04
C SER A 351 22.15 24.24 10.61
N ALA A 352 22.18 25.19 9.67
CA ALA A 352 22.54 24.94 8.28
C ALA A 352 23.93 24.31 8.14
N GLY A 353 24.93 24.80 8.88
CA GLY A 353 26.28 24.25 8.87
C GLY A 353 26.35 22.83 9.41
N ARG A 354 25.63 22.53 10.51
CA ARG A 354 25.54 21.15 11.03
C ARG A 354 24.90 20.19 10.03
N ARG A 355 23.87 20.62 9.29
CA ARG A 355 23.21 19.80 8.27
C ARG A 355 24.05 19.65 7.00
N ALA A 356 24.80 20.67 6.60
CA ALA A 356 25.78 20.56 5.52
C ALA A 356 26.90 19.56 5.88
N ALA A 357 27.40 19.59 7.12
CA ALA A 357 28.36 18.60 7.62
C ALA A 357 27.77 17.17 7.62
N LEU A 358 26.50 17.01 7.98
CA LEU A 358 25.79 15.73 7.87
C LEU A 358 25.72 15.24 6.41
N ALA A 359 25.40 16.12 5.45
CA ALA A 359 25.36 15.75 4.04
C ALA A 359 26.72 15.23 3.53
N LEU A 360 27.81 15.91 3.91
CA LEU A 360 29.19 15.47 3.59
C LEU A 360 29.52 14.11 4.22
N HIS A 361 29.10 13.89 5.47
CA HIS A 361 29.28 12.61 6.16
C HIS A 361 28.51 11.47 5.49
N LEU A 362 27.24 11.67 5.14
CA LEU A 362 26.44 10.66 4.43
C LEU A 362 27.02 10.32 3.06
N ARG A 363 27.60 11.31 2.38
CA ARG A 363 28.30 11.11 1.10
C ARG A 363 29.52 10.20 1.27
N SER A 364 30.33 10.38 2.31
CA SER A 364 31.53 9.55 2.53
C SER A 364 31.18 8.09 2.85
N LEU A 365 30.03 7.84 3.48
CA LEU A 365 29.50 6.49 3.69
C LEU A 365 29.04 5.82 2.38
N SER A 366 28.65 6.63 1.38
CA SER A 366 28.09 6.19 0.10
C SER A 366 29.12 6.13 -1.05
N GLY A 367 30.41 6.32 -0.75
CA GLY A 367 31.50 6.19 -1.73
C GLY A 367 31.54 4.81 -2.39
N PRO A 368 32.20 4.67 -3.57
CA PRO A 368 32.17 3.44 -4.35
C PRO A 368 32.60 2.24 -3.49
N ALA A 369 31.89 1.12 -3.63
CA ALA A 369 32.17 -0.14 -2.95
C ALA A 369 33.47 -0.83 -3.43
N GLY A 370 34.48 -0.06 -3.85
CA GLY A 370 35.81 -0.52 -4.19
C GLY A 370 36.82 0.26 -3.35
N ASP A 371 37.67 -0.46 -2.64
CA ASP A 371 38.65 0.02 -1.65
C ASP A 371 38.07 0.37 -0.27
N ARG A 372 37.64 -0.67 0.43
CA ARG A 372 37.94 -0.78 1.86
C ARG A 372 38.96 -1.92 2.03
N PRO A 373 40.04 -1.71 2.82
CA PRO A 373 41.05 -2.75 3.06
C PRO A 373 40.49 -3.99 3.76
#